data_AF-A0A954FMS5-F1
#
_entry.id   AF-A0A954FMS5-F1
#
_cell.length_a   1.000
_cell.length_b   1.000
_cell.length_c   1.000
_cell.angle_alpha   90.00
_cell.angle_beta   90.00
_cell.angle_gamma   90.00
#
_symmetry.space_group_name_H-M   'P 1'
#
loop_
_entity.id
_entity.type
_entity.pdbx_description
1 polymer ?
#
loop_
_entity_poly.entity_id
_entity_poly.type
_entity_poly.pdbx_seq_one_letter_code
_entity_poly.pdbx_strand_id
1 'polypeptide(L)'
;MSLNESVVEDAAISWFAQNGYTVGHGPNLAPGEPGAERGSFADVILKGRLQEAIHRLNPLIPQEAQEDALSKVLRLEASTFVGSNRAFHKMLRDGVEVEYQRPDGSIAGDHVRLVDFSDPAANDWFAVLMKKYEVACDTCMVSTGVYRLLETATRS
;
A
#
# COMPACT_ATOMS: atom_id res chain seq x y z
N MET A 1 18.96 -30.23 -8.74
CA MET A 1 17.81 -29.31 -8.89
C MET A 1 18.41 -27.91 -9.00
N SER A 2 18.26 -27.23 -10.14
CA SER A 2 18.79 -25.88 -10.33
C SER A 2 17.82 -24.86 -9.73
N LEU A 3 18.31 -23.96 -8.87
CA LEU A 3 17.55 -22.79 -8.43
C LEU A 3 17.37 -21.85 -9.63
N ASN A 4 16.12 -21.50 -9.96
CA ASN A 4 15.78 -20.53 -10.99
C ASN A 4 14.72 -19.53 -10.46
N GLU A 5 14.43 -18.48 -11.22
CA GLU A 5 13.50 -17.39 -10.84
C GLU A 5 12.13 -17.96 -10.41
N SER A 6 11.61 -18.93 -11.14
CA SER A 6 10.32 -19.58 -10.84
C SER A 6 10.31 -20.30 -9.49
N VAL A 7 11.40 -20.98 -9.12
CA VAL A 7 11.53 -21.64 -7.81
C VAL A 7 11.53 -20.62 -6.66
N VAL A 8 12.19 -19.47 -6.86
CA VAL A 8 12.22 -18.39 -5.86
C VAL A 8 10.87 -17.69 -5.75
N GLU A 9 10.21 -17.41 -6.87
CA GLU A 9 8.87 -16.81 -6.91
C GLU A 9 7.82 -17.71 -6.25
N ASP A 10 7.79 -19.00 -6.59
CA ASP A 10 6.83 -19.94 -6.02
C ASP A 10 7.04 -20.11 -4.50
N ALA A 11 8.29 -20.06 -4.03
CA ALA A 11 8.60 -20.02 -2.60
C ALA A 11 8.10 -18.72 -1.94
N ALA A 12 8.33 -17.55 -2.56
CA ALA A 12 7.87 -16.27 -2.05
C ALA A 12 6.34 -16.19 -1.97
N ILE A 13 5.63 -16.67 -3.00
CA ILE A 13 4.16 -16.78 -3.03
C ILE A 13 3.68 -17.61 -1.84
N SER A 14 4.28 -18.79 -1.65
CA SER A 14 3.92 -19.68 -0.57
C SER A 14 4.12 -19.03 0.81
N TRP A 15 5.22 -18.29 1.00
CA TRP A 15 5.47 -17.57 2.24
C TRP A 15 4.47 -16.44 2.50
N PHE A 16 4.15 -15.63 1.49
CA PHE A 16 3.15 -14.57 1.63
C PHE A 16 1.76 -15.15 1.95
N ALA A 17 1.34 -16.19 1.23
CA ALA A 17 0.08 -16.87 1.49
C ALA A 17 0.01 -17.45 2.92
N GLN A 18 1.09 -18.10 3.39
CA GLN A 18 1.16 -18.62 4.77
C GLN A 18 1.07 -17.52 5.84
N ASN A 19 1.49 -16.29 5.52
CA ASN A 19 1.41 -15.15 6.43
C ASN A 19 0.07 -14.39 6.34
N GLY A 20 -0.88 -14.89 5.54
CA GLY A 20 -2.22 -14.32 5.39
C GLY A 20 -2.34 -13.24 4.32
N TYR A 21 -1.35 -13.12 3.43
CA TYR A 21 -1.45 -12.21 2.28
C TYR A 21 -2.27 -12.86 1.17
N THR A 22 -3.17 -12.09 0.58
CA THR A 22 -3.74 -12.43 -0.72
C THR A 22 -2.67 -12.20 -1.79
N VAL A 23 -2.44 -13.18 -2.65
CA VAL A 23 -1.42 -13.08 -3.70
C VAL A 23 -2.08 -12.83 -5.04
N GLY A 24 -1.66 -11.76 -5.72
CA GLY A 24 -2.09 -11.38 -7.05
C GLY A 24 -1.03 -11.63 -8.12
N HIS A 25 -1.48 -11.86 -9.34
CA HIS A 25 -0.62 -11.94 -10.52
C HIS A 25 -0.55 -10.58 -11.21
N GLY A 26 0.64 -10.03 -11.34
CA GLY A 26 0.88 -8.71 -11.94
C GLY A 26 0.19 -8.47 -13.28
N PRO A 27 0.26 -9.41 -14.24
CA PRO A 27 -0.42 -9.27 -15.54
C PRO A 27 -1.92 -9.06 -15.42
N ASN A 28 -2.61 -9.69 -14.46
CA ASN A 28 -4.05 -9.56 -14.29
C ASN A 28 -4.48 -8.17 -13.78
N LEU A 29 -3.53 -7.42 -13.21
CA LEU A 29 -3.75 -6.08 -12.66
C LEU A 29 -3.36 -4.99 -13.66
N ALA A 30 -2.84 -5.37 -14.84
CA ALA A 30 -2.33 -4.45 -15.84
C ALA A 30 -3.44 -3.58 -16.45
N PRO A 31 -3.10 -2.38 -16.94
CA PRO A 31 -4.08 -1.53 -17.61
C PRO A 31 -4.73 -2.23 -18.81
N GLY A 32 -6.06 -2.19 -18.90
CA GLY A 32 -6.82 -2.79 -20.00
C GLY A 32 -7.29 -4.23 -19.77
N GLU A 33 -6.87 -4.87 -18.68
CA GLU A 33 -7.36 -6.20 -18.29
C GLU A 33 -8.69 -6.13 -17.53
N PRO A 34 -9.50 -7.22 -17.52
CA PRO A 34 -10.74 -7.26 -16.75
C PRO A 34 -10.56 -7.02 -15.25
N GLY A 35 -9.39 -7.37 -14.70
CA GLY A 35 -9.00 -7.16 -13.31
C GLY A 35 -8.07 -5.97 -13.10
N ALA A 36 -8.03 -5.01 -14.04
CA ALA A 36 -7.11 -3.88 -13.98
C ALA A 36 -7.28 -3.06 -12.70
N GLU A 37 -6.26 -3.09 -11.84
CA GLU A 37 -6.17 -2.21 -10.67
C GLU A 37 -5.14 -1.08 -10.89
N ARG A 38 -4.35 -1.17 -11.97
CA ARG A 38 -3.37 -0.15 -12.39
C ARG A 38 -3.92 0.69 -13.53
N GLY A 39 -3.69 2.00 -13.47
CA GLY A 39 -3.91 2.90 -14.61
C GLY A 39 -2.72 2.90 -15.57
N SER A 40 -1.52 2.59 -15.07
CA SER A 40 -0.27 2.50 -15.82
C SER A 40 0.63 1.40 -15.27
N PHE A 41 1.52 0.86 -16.10
CA PHE A 41 2.58 -0.05 -15.65
C PHE A 41 3.56 0.61 -14.66
N ALA A 42 3.65 1.94 -14.67
CA ALA A 42 4.48 2.70 -13.72
C ALA A 42 3.82 2.89 -12.34
N ASP A 43 2.53 2.56 -12.20
CA ASP A 43 1.81 2.76 -10.94
C ASP A 43 2.33 1.80 -9.88
N VAL A 44 2.97 2.33 -8.84
CA VAL A 44 3.45 1.53 -7.70
C VAL A 44 2.42 1.41 -6.58
N ILE A 45 1.38 2.25 -6.60
CA ILE A 45 0.26 2.26 -5.65
C ILE A 45 -1.01 1.80 -6.35
N LEU A 46 -1.69 0.79 -5.80
CA LEU A 46 -3.03 0.40 -6.23
C LEU A 46 -4.05 1.35 -5.62
N LYS A 47 -4.38 2.41 -6.36
CA LYS A 47 -5.22 3.53 -5.89
C LYS A 47 -6.55 3.07 -5.31
N GLY A 48 -7.23 2.13 -5.96
CA GLY A 48 -8.55 1.64 -5.54
C GLY A 48 -8.51 1.03 -4.13
N ARG A 49 -7.58 0.10 -3.90
CA ARG A 49 -7.38 -0.53 -2.58
C ARG A 49 -7.00 0.47 -1.51
N LEU A 50 -6.10 1.40 -1.82
CA LEU A 50 -5.72 2.46 -0.87
C LEU A 50 -6.92 3.35 -0.51
N GLN A 51 -7.72 3.72 -1.50
CA GLN A 51 -8.94 4.49 -1.28
C GLN A 51 -9.91 3.74 -0.38
N GLU A 52 -10.19 2.46 -0.65
CA GLU A 52 -11.07 1.63 0.19
C GLU A 52 -10.55 1.50 1.63
N ALA A 53 -9.24 1.30 1.80
CA ALA A 53 -8.61 1.26 3.12
C ALA A 53 -8.81 2.58 3.88
N ILE A 54 -8.56 3.72 3.23
CA ILE A 54 -8.77 5.05 3.83
C ILE A 54 -10.22 5.21 4.30
N HIS A 55 -11.21 4.87 3.46
CA HIS A 55 -12.62 4.99 3.81
C HIS A 55 -13.01 4.12 5.00
N ARG A 56 -12.53 2.88 5.02
CA ARG A 56 -12.82 1.92 6.09
C ARG A 56 -12.19 2.31 7.42
N LEU A 57 -10.96 2.83 7.41
CA LEU A 57 -10.20 3.15 8.62
C LEU A 57 -10.59 4.50 9.25
N ASN A 58 -11.19 5.40 8.47
CA ASN A 58 -11.43 6.78 8.89
C ASN A 58 -12.92 7.22 8.75
N PRO A 59 -13.90 6.45 9.26
CA PRO A 59 -15.32 6.72 9.04
C PRO A 59 -15.83 8.03 9.67
N LEU A 60 -15.07 8.61 10.60
CA LEU A 60 -15.41 9.87 11.28
C LEU A 60 -14.83 11.11 10.57
N ILE A 61 -13.90 10.91 9.63
CA ILE A 61 -13.28 12.00 8.87
C ILE A 61 -14.15 12.24 7.62
N PRO A 62 -14.50 13.49 7.26
CA PRO A 62 -15.27 13.77 6.07
C PRO A 62 -14.59 13.26 4.79
N GLN A 63 -15.40 12.85 3.80
CA GLN A 63 -14.90 12.30 2.54
C GLN A 63 -13.90 13.23 1.83
N GLU A 64 -14.15 14.54 1.85
CA GLU A 64 -13.24 15.54 1.27
C GLU A 64 -11.83 15.47 1.87
N ALA A 65 -11.72 15.33 3.19
CA ALA A 65 -10.43 15.17 3.86
C ALA A 65 -9.78 13.81 3.57
N GLN A 66 -10.56 12.75 3.41
CA GLN A 66 -10.06 11.45 2.98
C GLN A 66 -9.47 11.50 1.55
N GLU A 67 -10.13 12.22 0.65
CA GLU A 67 -9.67 12.43 -0.74
C GLU A 67 -8.42 13.33 -0.81
N ASP A 68 -8.32 14.34 0.05
CA ASP A 68 -7.10 15.14 0.22
C ASP A 68 -5.92 14.27 0.70
N ALA A 69 -6.13 13.43 1.71
CA ALA A 69 -5.12 12.49 2.16
C ALA A 69 -4.67 11.52 1.06
N LEU A 70 -5.60 10.95 0.31
CA LEU A 70 -5.29 10.09 -0.83
C LEU A 70 -4.45 10.85 -1.87
N SER A 71 -4.82 12.09 -2.17
CA SER A 71 -4.09 12.93 -3.12
C SER A 71 -2.67 13.24 -2.67
N LYS A 72 -2.47 13.52 -1.38
CA LYS A 72 -1.14 13.72 -0.77
C LYS A 72 -0.24 12.49 -0.88
N VAL A 73 -0.82 11.30 -0.68
CA VAL A 73 -0.08 10.03 -0.81
C VAL A 73 0.30 9.74 -2.26
N LEU A 74 -0.59 10.02 -3.22
CA LEU A 74 -0.33 9.77 -4.64
C LEU A 74 0.67 10.76 -5.25
N ARG A 75 0.76 11.98 -4.71
CA ARG A 75 1.63 13.06 -5.21
C ARG A 75 2.94 13.19 -4.42
N LEU A 76 3.45 12.08 -3.91
CA LEU A 76 4.61 12.08 -3.02
C LEU A 76 5.91 12.38 -3.77
N GLU A 77 6.10 13.65 -4.08
CA GLU A 77 7.24 14.21 -4.81
C GLU A 77 8.31 14.57 -3.78
N ALA A 78 9.36 13.75 -3.67
CA ALA A 78 10.59 14.17 -3.00
C ALA A 78 11.72 14.22 -4.01
N SER A 79 12.69 15.10 -3.78
CA SER A 79 13.88 15.27 -4.63
C SER A 79 14.78 14.02 -4.69
N THR A 80 14.55 13.04 -3.81
CA THR A 80 15.30 11.79 -3.76
C THR A 80 14.38 10.62 -3.41
N PHE A 81 14.69 9.43 -3.92
CA PHE A 81 13.98 8.19 -3.61
C PHE A 81 13.96 7.90 -2.09
N VAL A 82 15.08 8.13 -1.40
CA VAL A 82 15.19 7.95 0.05
C VAL A 82 14.28 8.94 0.80
N GLY A 83 14.22 10.19 0.33
CA GLY A 83 13.31 11.21 0.86
C GLY A 83 11.84 10.80 0.69
N SER A 84 11.46 10.31 -0.49
CA SER A 84 10.10 9.81 -0.75
C SER A 84 9.77 8.64 0.16
N ASN A 85 10.67 7.65 0.28
CA ASN A 85 10.43 6.50 1.14
C ASN A 85 10.26 6.90 2.62
N ARG A 86 11.11 7.81 3.12
CA ARG A 86 10.99 8.31 4.51
C ARG A 86 9.68 9.06 4.74
N ALA A 87 9.29 9.91 3.80
CA ALA A 87 8.03 10.65 3.90
C ALA A 87 6.82 9.71 3.84
N PHE A 88 6.83 8.74 2.92
CA PHE A 88 5.78 7.74 2.82
C PHE A 88 5.70 6.85 4.06
N HIS A 89 6.84 6.39 4.61
CA HIS A 89 6.87 5.68 5.88
C HIS A 89 6.29 6.52 7.02
N LYS A 90 6.56 7.84 7.07
CA LYS A 90 5.96 8.71 8.08
C LYS A 90 4.43 8.69 7.94
N MET A 91 3.91 8.86 6.73
CA MET A 91 2.47 8.79 6.46
C MET A 91 1.85 7.45 6.83
N LEU A 92 2.54 6.34 6.60
CA LEU A 92 2.06 5.02 7.00
C LEU A 92 1.94 4.90 8.52
N ARG A 93 2.96 5.34 9.27
CA ARG A 93 3.04 5.19 10.72
C ARG A 93 2.11 6.15 11.46
N ASP A 94 2.16 7.42 11.09
CA ASP A 94 1.55 8.53 11.84
C ASP A 94 0.18 8.92 11.25
N GLY A 95 -0.11 8.49 10.01
CA GLY A 95 -1.23 8.96 9.22
C GLY A 95 -0.89 10.19 8.38
N VAL A 96 -1.81 10.56 7.49
CA VAL A 96 -1.69 11.73 6.63
C VAL A 96 -2.40 12.90 7.30
N GLU A 97 -1.66 13.96 7.60
CA GLU A 97 -2.19 15.20 8.17
C GLU A 97 -3.17 15.87 7.18
N VAL A 98 -4.39 16.12 7.65
CA VAL A 98 -5.47 16.78 6.88
C VAL A 98 -6.14 17.85 7.71
N GLU A 99 -6.67 18.86 7.02
CA GLU A 99 -7.47 19.93 7.63
C GLU A 99 -8.81 20.00 6.91
N TYR A 100 -9.90 20.10 7.66
CA TYR A 100 -11.25 20.25 7.10
C TYR A 100 -12.12 21.15 7.95
N GLN A 101 -13.13 21.75 7.31
CA GLN A 101 -14.10 22.58 8.01
C GLN A 101 -15.18 21.70 8.64
N ARG A 102 -15.42 21.90 9.93
CA ARG A 102 -16.51 21.27 10.66
C ARG A 102 -17.83 21.98 10.39
N PRO A 103 -18.99 21.33 10.66
CA PRO A 103 -20.30 21.95 10.50
C PRO A 103 -20.51 23.24 11.33
N ASP A 104 -19.73 23.43 12.40
CA ASP A 104 -19.73 24.63 13.25
C ASP A 104 -18.90 25.78 12.67
N GLY A 105 -18.29 25.58 11.50
CA GLY A 105 -17.45 26.56 10.80
C GLY A 105 -15.99 26.57 11.25
N SER A 106 -15.60 25.80 12.28
CA SER A 106 -14.21 25.71 12.74
C SER A 106 -13.36 24.80 11.84
N ILE A 107 -12.04 25.03 11.83
CA ILE A 107 -11.08 24.15 11.12
C ILE A 107 -10.59 23.09 12.10
N ALA A 108 -10.70 21.83 11.70
CA ALA A 108 -10.17 20.69 12.42
C ALA A 108 -8.96 20.12 11.71
N GLY A 109 -7.86 19.92 12.44
CA GLY A 109 -6.73 19.09 12.00
C GLY A 109 -6.90 17.67 12.51
N ASP A 110 -6.73 16.68 11.62
CA ASP A 110 -6.80 15.26 11.95
C ASP A 110 -5.76 14.46 11.13
N HIS A 111 -5.61 13.17 11.43
CA HIS A 111 -4.71 12.25 10.73
C HIS A 111 -5.49 11.11 10.09
N VAL A 112 -5.45 11.03 8.76
CA VAL A 112 -6.04 9.93 8.01
C VAL A 112 -5.11 8.72 8.09
N ARG A 113 -5.58 7.64 8.70
CA ARG A 113 -4.83 6.39 8.83
C ARG A 113 -4.84 5.60 7.53
N LEU A 114 -3.69 5.06 7.15
CA LEU A 114 -3.51 4.21 5.97
C LEU A 114 -3.44 2.71 6.32
N VAL A 115 -3.05 2.41 7.55
CA VAL A 115 -2.86 1.04 8.08
C VAL A 115 -3.48 0.97 9.47
N ASP A 116 -4.16 -0.13 9.76
CA ASP A 116 -4.61 -0.47 11.10
C ASP A 116 -3.50 -1.21 11.86
N PHE A 117 -2.77 -0.50 12.72
CA PHE A 117 -1.79 -1.14 13.60
C PHE A 117 -2.42 -1.76 14.86
N SER A 118 -3.68 -1.43 15.16
CA SER A 118 -4.36 -1.96 16.36
C SER A 118 -4.91 -3.36 16.12
N ASP A 119 -5.41 -3.61 14.91
CA ASP A 119 -5.76 -4.95 14.42
C ASP A 119 -5.08 -5.20 13.06
N PRO A 120 -3.85 -5.74 13.05
CA PRO A 120 -3.16 -6.06 11.82
C PRO A 120 -3.93 -6.99 10.89
N ALA A 121 -4.77 -7.89 11.42
CA ALA A 121 -5.52 -8.85 10.63
C ALA A 121 -6.68 -8.20 9.86
N ALA A 122 -7.12 -7.00 10.27
CA ALA A 122 -8.14 -6.21 9.59
C ALA A 122 -7.60 -5.43 8.36
N ASN A 123 -6.30 -5.50 8.06
CA ASN A 123 -5.75 -4.88 6.85
C ASN A 123 -5.88 -5.81 5.64
N ASP A 124 -6.02 -5.20 4.47
CA ASP A 124 -5.91 -5.90 3.18
C ASP A 124 -4.42 -6.07 2.83
N TRP A 125 -3.86 -7.21 3.22
CA TRP A 125 -2.49 -7.59 2.89
C TRP A 125 -2.46 -8.22 1.50
N PHE A 126 -1.97 -7.47 0.51
CA PHE A 126 -1.93 -7.91 -0.88
C PHE A 126 -0.50 -7.88 -1.43
N ALA A 127 -0.03 -9.03 -1.92
CA ALA A 127 1.28 -9.19 -2.53
C ALA A 127 1.13 -9.45 -4.02
N VAL A 128 1.81 -8.68 -4.87
CA VAL A 128 1.80 -8.85 -6.32
C VAL A 128 3.15 -9.37 -6.77
N LEU A 129 3.17 -10.47 -7.52
CA LEU A 129 4.37 -10.95 -8.18
C LEU A 129 4.24 -10.86 -9.70
N MET A 130 5.32 -10.46 -10.35
CA MET A 130 5.44 -10.35 -11.79
C MET A 130 6.04 -11.66 -12.32
N LYS A 131 5.23 -12.65 -12.74
CA LYS A 131 5.77 -13.78 -13.52
C LYS A 131 6.21 -13.24 -14.88
N LYS A 132 7.51 -13.28 -15.14
CA LYS A 132 8.15 -12.67 -16.31
C LYS A 132 7.64 -13.29 -17.62
N TYR A 133 6.90 -12.51 -18.40
CA TYR A 133 7.09 -12.40 -19.85
C TYR A 133 7.35 -10.92 -20.11
N GLU A 134 8.63 -10.54 -20.07
CA GLU A 134 9.21 -9.30 -20.61
C GLU A 134 8.34 -8.03 -20.51
N VAL A 135 8.17 -7.47 -19.30
CA VAL A 135 8.07 -6.01 -19.12
C VAL A 135 8.69 -5.64 -17.77
N ALA A 136 9.73 -4.82 -17.80
CA ALA A 136 10.46 -4.36 -16.63
C ALA A 136 9.56 -3.51 -15.71
N CYS A 137 9.29 -4.02 -14.50
CA CYS A 137 9.05 -3.21 -13.31
C CYS A 137 9.41 -4.07 -12.10
N ASP A 138 10.70 -4.10 -11.78
CA ASP A 138 11.19 -4.72 -10.56
C ASP A 138 10.57 -3.97 -9.37
N THR A 139 9.79 -4.68 -8.56
CA THR A 139 9.25 -4.24 -7.27
C THR A 139 8.00 -3.36 -7.34
N CYS A 140 6.84 -3.99 -7.53
CA CYS A 140 5.59 -3.45 -6.99
C CYS A 140 5.28 -4.10 -5.63
N MET A 141 6.02 -3.68 -4.62
CA MET A 141 5.47 -3.73 -3.27
C MET A 141 4.47 -2.59 -3.18
N VAL A 142 3.17 -2.89 -3.26
CA VAL A 142 2.20 -2.02 -2.60
C VAL A 142 2.55 -2.16 -1.13
N SER A 143 3.30 -1.18 -0.63
CA SER A 143 3.67 -1.06 0.76
C SER A 143 2.41 -0.72 1.56
N THR A 144 1.53 -1.69 1.65
CA THR A 144 0.73 -1.94 2.82
C THR A 144 1.55 -2.99 3.59
N GLY A 145 2.48 -2.50 4.41
CA GLY A 145 3.27 -3.22 5.42
C GLY A 145 3.91 -4.57 5.04
N VAL A 146 5.16 -4.52 4.60
CA VAL A 146 6.14 -5.56 4.97
C VAL A 146 6.73 -5.16 6.32
N TYR A 147 5.93 -5.28 7.38
CA TYR A 147 6.39 -5.13 8.78
C TYR A 147 5.94 -6.29 9.66
N ARG A 148 5.72 -7.49 9.11
CA ARG A 148 5.43 -8.69 9.91
C ARG A 148 6.65 -9.60 10.17
N LEU A 149 7.83 -9.25 9.64
CA LEU A 149 9.03 -10.10 9.78
C LEU A 149 10.19 -9.48 10.58
N LEU A 150 10.04 -8.26 11.12
CA LEU A 150 11.09 -7.61 11.91
C LEU A 150 10.79 -7.49 13.41
N GLU A 151 9.56 -7.74 13.88
CA GLU A 151 9.25 -7.68 15.32
C GLU A 151 9.64 -8.95 16.10
N THR A 152 9.89 -10.07 15.43
CA THR A 152 10.41 -11.29 16.09
C THR A 152 11.93 -11.29 16.28
N ALA A 153 12.65 -10.27 15.82
CA ALA A 153 14.12 -10.21 15.84
C ALA A 153 14.72 -9.12 16.75
N THR A 154 13.92 -8.33 17.47
CA THR A 154 14.43 -7.23 18.33
C THR A 154 13.94 -7.28 19.79
N ARG A 155 13.45 -8.43 20.26
CA ARG A 155 13.36 -8.72 21.69
C ARG A 155 14.33 -9.84 22.08
N SER A 156 15.56 -9.44 22.34
CA SER A 156 16.54 -10.15 23.17
C SER A 156 17.36 -9.13 23.94
#